data_AF-A0A1W9SL65-F1
#
_entry.id   AF-A0A1W9SL65-F1
#
_cell.length_a   1.000
_cell.length_b   1.000
_cell.length_c   1.000
_cell.angle_alpha   90.00
_cell.angle_beta   90.00
_cell.angle_gamma   90.00
#
_symmetry.space_group_name_H-M   'P 1'
#
loop_
_entity.id
_entity.type
_entity.pdbx_description
1 polymer ?
#
loop_
_entity_poly.entity_id
_entity_poly.type
_entity_poly.pdbx_seq_one_letter_code
_entity_poly.pdbx_strand_id
1 'polypeptide(L)' 'MHAARPEFAIPLYEKFNQKLSEDIGKQVKTGEFGAYMQVSLLNDGPVTIIIDTKNKE' A
#
# COMPACT_ATOMS: atom_id res chain seq x y z
N MET A 1 -5.83 -18.05 1.94
CA MET A 1 -6.92 -17.34 1.23
C MET A 1 -7.52 -16.22 2.11
N HIS A 2 -6.69 -15.34 2.69
CA HIS A 2 -7.16 -14.30 3.62
C HIS A 2 -7.27 -12.90 2.99
N ALA A 3 -7.03 -12.78 1.68
CA ALA A 3 -7.17 -11.52 0.96
C ALA A 3 -8.64 -11.15 0.79
N ALA A 4 -8.93 -9.85 0.90
CA ALA A 4 -10.26 -9.33 0.63
C ALA A 4 -10.63 -9.47 -0.85
N ARG A 5 -11.93 -9.59 -1.15
CA ARG A 5 -12.43 -9.55 -2.54
C ARG A 5 -12.17 -8.18 -3.17
N PRO A 6 -12.01 -8.08 -4.50
CA PRO A 6 -11.75 -6.81 -5.18
C PRO A 6 -12.73 -5.69 -4.81
N GLU A 7 -14.01 -6.02 -4.66
CA GLU A 7 -15.10 -5.11 -4.25
C GLU A 7 -14.81 -4.38 -2.92
N PHE A 8 -14.07 -5.02 -2.02
CA PHE A 8 -13.65 -4.42 -0.75
C PHE A 8 -12.21 -3.91 -0.80
N ALA A 9 -11.33 -4.57 -1.55
CA ALA A 9 -9.91 -4.23 -1.59
C ALA A 9 -9.64 -2.91 -2.33
N ILE A 10 -10.34 -2.62 -3.43
CA ILE A 10 -10.14 -1.40 -4.22
C ILE A 10 -10.50 -0.15 -3.40
N PRO A 11 -11.71 -0.04 -2.80
CA PRO A 11 -12.05 1.14 -2.02
C PRO A 11 -11.15 1.33 -0.79
N LEU A 12 -10.72 0.24 -0.16
CA LEU A 12 -9.79 0.31 0.97
C LEU A 12 -8.40 0.78 0.55
N TYR A 13 -7.89 0.29 -0.58
CA TYR A 13 -6.61 0.73 -1.16
C TYR A 13 -6.63 2.23 -1.48
N GLU A 14 -7.69 2.71 -2.15
CA GLU A 14 -7.85 4.13 -2.49
C GLU A 14 -7.94 5.01 -1.25
N LYS A 15 -8.77 4.61 -0.27
CA LYS A 15 -8.91 5.33 1.00
C LYS A 15 -7.60 5.39 1.79
N PHE A 16 -6.82 4.30 1.78
CA PHE A 16 -5.52 4.26 2.43
C PHE A 16 -4.55 5.28 1.79
N ASN A 17 -4.44 5.30 0.46
CA ASN A 17 -3.57 6.23 -0.26
C ASN A 17 -3.98 7.69 -0.05
N GLN A 18 -5.29 7.96 -0.04
CA GLN A 18 -5.82 9.28 0.26
C GLN A 18 -5.42 9.72 1.68
N LYS A 19 -5.70 8.89 2.68
CA LYS A 19 -5.40 9.20 4.07
C LYS A 19 -3.90 9.42 4.29
N LEU A 20 -3.05 8.59 3.67
CA LEU A 20 -1.60 8.74 3.74
C LEU A 20 -1.12 10.04 3.09
N SER A 21 -1.74 10.43 1.96
CA SER A 21 -1.43 11.70 1.29
C SER A 21 -1.79 12.91 2.15
N GLU A 22 -2.93 12.85 2.83
CA GLU A 22 -3.37 13.87 3.78
C GLU A 22 -2.40 13.97 4.97
N ASP A 23 -2.03 12.83 5.57
CA ASP A 23 -1.18 12.80 6.77
C ASP A 23 0.26 13.24 6.50
N ILE A 24 0.79 12.95 5.31
CA ILE A 24 2.13 13.40 4.88
C ILE A 24 2.08 14.84 4.31
N GLY A 25 0.88 15.36 3.99
CA GLY A 25 0.67 16.67 3.37
C GLY A 25 1.16 16.75 1.91
N LYS A 26 1.29 15.61 1.22
CA LYS A 26 1.77 15.50 -0.17
C LYS A 26 1.10 14.33 -0.86
N GLN A 27 0.91 14.45 -2.18
CA GLN A 27 0.36 13.35 -2.96
C GLN A 27 1.31 12.14 -2.95
N VAL A 28 0.80 11.00 -2.50
CA VAL A 28 1.51 9.72 -2.54
C VAL A 28 1.46 9.16 -3.96
N LYS A 29 2.58 8.68 -4.47
CA LYS A 29 2.64 8.02 -5.77
C LYS A 29 2.12 6.58 -5.66
N THR A 30 1.30 6.16 -6.61
CA THR A 30 0.66 4.85 -6.63
C THR A 30 0.93 4.11 -7.95
N GLY A 31 0.69 2.80 -7.95
CA GLY A 31 0.53 2.02 -9.17
C GLY A 31 -0.94 1.94 -9.59
N GLU A 32 -1.28 0.89 -10.34
CA GLU A 32 -2.65 0.60 -10.78
C GLU A 32 -3.13 -0.74 -10.20
N PHE A 33 -4.31 -0.74 -9.57
CA PHE A 33 -4.85 -1.93 -8.91
C PHE A 33 -5.27 -2.99 -9.94
N GLY A 34 -4.81 -4.23 -9.75
CA GLY A 34 -5.15 -5.35 -10.64
C GLY A 34 -4.40 -5.35 -11.97
N ALA A 35 -3.57 -4.35 -12.24
CA ALA A 35 -2.73 -4.30 -13.43
C ALA A 35 -1.49 -5.19 -13.29
N TYR A 36 -1.00 -5.69 -14.41
CA TYR A 36 0.33 -6.28 -14.47
C TYR A 36 1.37 -5.16 -14.44
N MET A 37 2.22 -5.14 -13.40
CA MET A 37 3.17 -4.06 -13.16
C MET A 37 4.59 -4.59 -12.99
N GLN A 38 5.55 -3.78 -13.45
CA GLN A 38 6.98 -3.95 -13.15
C GLN A 38 7.42 -2.79 -12.26
N VAL A 39 7.72 -3.09 -10.99
CA VAL A 39 8.08 -2.08 -9.99
C VAL A 39 9.60 -2.09 -9.78
N SER A 40 10.25 -1.00 -10.17
CA SER A 40 11.67 -0.78 -9.88
C SER A 40 11.86 -0.16 -8.51
N LEU A 41 12.77 -0.70 -7.72
CA LEU A 41 13.12 -0.22 -6.38
C LEU A 41 14.63 -0.29 -6.19
N LEU A 42 15.22 0.78 -5.67
CA LEU A 42 16.59 0.79 -5.14
C LEU A 42 16.48 0.86 -3.61
N ASN A 43 16.91 -0.19 -2.91
CA ASN A 43 16.90 -0.22 -1.44
C ASN A 43 18.29 0.18 -0.93
N ASP A 44 18.46 1.45 -0.61
CA ASP A 44 19.69 2.01 -0.06
C ASP A 44 19.77 1.75 1.46
N GLY A 45 20.58 0.75 1.86
CA GLY A 45 20.57 0.14 3.19
C GLY A 45 21.05 -1.31 3.15
N PRO A 46 20.18 -2.34 2.95
CA PRO A 46 18.72 -2.33 2.87
C PRO A 46 18.05 -2.67 4.21
N VAL A 47 16.96 -1.97 4.54
CA VAL A 47 16.10 -2.29 5.70
C VAL A 47 14.71 -2.65 5.19
N THR A 48 14.12 -3.72 5.73
CA THR A 48 12.76 -4.14 5.42
C THR A 48 11.97 -4.29 6.70
N ILE A 49 10.85 -3.58 6.80
CA ILE A 49 9.95 -3.61 7.97
C ILE A 49 8.61 -4.18 7.50
N ILE A 50 8.09 -5.17 8.23
CA ILE A 50 6.78 -5.79 7.99
C ILE A 50 5.86 -5.36 9.12
N ILE A 51 4.66 -4.87 8.77
CA ILE A 51 3.65 -4.42 9.74
C ILE A 51 2.36 -5.18 9.45
N ASP A 52 1.77 -5.80 10.48
CA ASP A 52 0.45 -6.42 10.41
C ASP A 52 -0.47 -5.77 11.45
N THR A 53 -1.56 -5.14 10.99
CA THR A 53 -2.52 -4.48 11.89
C THR A 53 -3.22 -5.43 12.88
N LYS A 54 -3.23 -6.74 12.60
CA LYS A 54 -3.76 -7.78 13.50
C LYS A 54 -2.71 -8.29 14.49
N ASN A 55 -1.43 -8.07 14.22
CA ASN A 55 -0.32 -8.44 15.11
C ASN A 55 0.42 -7.17 15.58
N LYS A 56 -0.06 -6.58 16.67
CA LYS A 56 0.38 -5.27 17.17
C LYS A 56 1.52 -5.32 18.20
N GLU A 57 2.21 -6.45 18.31
CA GLU A 57 3.37 -6.61 19.20
C GLU A 57 4.66 -6.02 18.63
#